data_AF-A0A929C356-F1
#
_entry.id   AF-A0A929C356-F1
#
_cell.length_a   1.000
_cell.length_b   1.000
_cell.length_c   1.000
_cell.angle_alpha   90.00
_cell.angle_beta   90.00
_cell.angle_gamma   90.00
#
_symmetry.space_group_name_H-M   'P 1'
#
loop_
_entity.id
_entity.type
_entity.pdbx_description
1 polymer ?
#
loop_
_entity_poly.entity_id
_entity_poly.type
_entity_poly.pdbx_seq_one_letter_code
_entity_poly.pdbx_strand_id
1 'polypeptide(L)'
;IDLLRTMKMLLIHDIIEIDAGDTYCYDEAGVKDQSSRENAAAERLFGLLPEDQMEEFRELWAEFEERSTAEAKFAATIDRLMPLLHNFHTEGRSWREHGIRVNHVSARNEVMKEGARPLWEFAMSLIDDAVDREYLE
;
A
#
# COMPACT_ATOMS: atom_id res chain seq x y z
N ILE A 1 -18.51 0.05 4.74
CA ILE A 1 -17.26 0.49 5.38
C ILE A 1 -17.56 1.64 6.32
N ASP A 2 -16.92 1.67 7.49
CA ASP A 2 -16.83 2.85 8.34
C ASP A 2 -15.71 3.76 7.85
N LEU A 3 -16.09 4.94 7.33
CA LEU A 3 -15.13 5.86 6.72
C LEU A 3 -14.13 6.43 7.74
N LEU A 4 -14.56 6.74 8.97
CA LEU A 4 -13.67 7.32 9.97
C LEU A 4 -12.63 6.28 10.42
N ARG A 5 -13.05 5.02 10.56
CA ARG A 5 -12.11 3.92 10.83
C ARG A 5 -11.10 3.75 9.70
N THR A 6 -11.56 3.71 8.44
CA THR A 6 -10.66 3.61 7.27
C THR A 6 -9.68 4.78 7.20
N MET A 7 -10.16 6.01 7.43
CA MET A 7 -9.28 7.19 7.46
C MET A 7 -8.23 7.08 8.56
N LYS A 8 -8.62 6.67 9.78
CA LYS A 8 -7.69 6.48 10.88
C LYS A 8 -6.63 5.43 10.55
N MET A 9 -7.04 4.30 9.97
CA MET A 9 -6.14 3.24 9.52
C MET A 9 -5.11 3.77 8.51
N LEU A 10 -5.55 4.48 7.46
CA LEU A 10 -4.64 5.09 6.47
C LEU A 10 -3.72 6.15 7.07
N LEU A 11 -4.15 6.88 8.10
CA LEU A 11 -3.28 7.86 8.75
C LEU A 11 -2.14 7.22 9.56
N ILE A 12 -2.29 5.96 9.98
CA ILE A 12 -1.33 5.31 10.87
C ILE A 12 -0.53 4.17 10.22
N HIS A 13 -0.96 3.64 9.07
CA HIS A 13 -0.41 2.40 8.52
C HIS A 13 1.12 2.45 8.33
N ASP A 14 1.65 3.58 7.86
CA ASP A 14 3.09 3.77 7.62
C ASP A 14 3.84 4.43 8.79
N ILE A 15 3.24 4.62 9.98
CA ILE A 15 3.98 5.18 11.14
C ILE A 15 5.20 4.32 11.46
N ILE A 16 5.06 3.00 11.30
CA ILE A 16 6.11 1.99 11.47
C ILE A 16 7.34 2.25 10.59
N GLU A 17 7.19 2.92 9.45
CA GLU A 17 8.30 3.24 8.55
C GLU A 17 9.28 4.26 9.13
N ILE A 18 8.93 4.95 10.24
CA ILE A 18 9.87 5.80 10.99
C ILE A 18 11.12 5.04 11.40
N ASP A 19 10.96 3.77 11.83
CA ASP A 19 12.08 2.91 12.22
C ASP A 19 12.41 1.88 11.15
N ALA A 20 11.38 1.28 10.54
CA ALA A 20 11.59 0.25 9.54
C ALA A 20 12.27 0.85 8.30
N GLY A 21 11.87 2.05 7.89
CA GLY A 21 12.15 2.61 6.57
C GLY A 21 11.22 2.03 5.50
N ASP A 22 10.90 2.85 4.50
CA ASP A 22 10.10 2.46 3.34
C ASP A 22 10.79 1.30 2.60
N THR A 23 10.00 0.28 2.26
CA THR A 23 10.45 -0.86 1.46
C THR A 23 9.80 -0.77 0.10
N TYR A 24 10.59 -0.39 -0.91
CA TYR A 24 10.09 -0.28 -2.27
C TYR A 24 9.41 -1.58 -2.71
N CYS A 25 8.14 -1.51 -3.10
CA CYS A 25 7.31 -2.69 -3.30
C CYS A 25 7.76 -3.66 -4.42
N TYR A 26 8.74 -3.28 -5.24
CA TYR A 26 9.36 -4.14 -6.26
C TYR A 26 10.79 -4.57 -5.89
N ASP A 27 11.30 -4.24 -4.70
CA ASP A 27 12.60 -4.69 -4.20
C ASP A 27 12.49 -6.04 -3.46
N GLU A 28 12.77 -7.13 -4.18
CA GLU A 28 12.76 -8.49 -3.62
C GLU A 28 13.76 -8.69 -2.47
N ALA A 29 14.83 -7.91 -2.39
CA ALA A 29 15.81 -8.03 -1.32
C ALA A 29 15.30 -7.35 -0.04
N GLY A 30 14.79 -6.12 -0.15
CA GLY A 30 14.22 -5.36 0.96
C GLY A 30 12.98 -6.00 1.59
N VAL A 31 12.19 -6.73 0.80
CA VAL A 31 10.99 -7.44 1.30
C VAL A 31 11.33 -8.60 2.25
N LYS A 32 12.55 -9.17 2.19
CA LYS A 32 12.89 -10.37 2.97
C LYS A 32 12.87 -10.16 4.48
N ASP A 33 13.28 -8.99 4.94
CA ASP A 33 13.32 -8.65 6.36
C ASP A 33 12.26 -7.61 6.76
N GLN A 34 11.48 -7.12 5.80
CA GLN A 34 10.45 -6.10 5.97
C GLN A 34 9.53 -6.42 7.16
N SER A 35 8.86 -7.56 7.14
CA SER A 35 7.93 -7.94 8.21
C SER A 35 8.60 -7.95 9.60
N SER A 36 9.86 -8.35 9.71
CA SER A 36 10.57 -8.32 11.01
C SER A 36 10.88 -6.89 11.45
N ARG A 37 11.28 -6.01 10.53
CA ARG A 37 11.55 -4.59 10.81
C ARG A 37 10.28 -3.87 11.22
N GLU A 38 9.20 -4.06 10.48
CA GLU A 38 7.91 -3.44 10.72
C GLU A 38 7.28 -3.89 12.04
N ASN A 39 7.34 -5.18 12.38
CA ASN A 39 6.86 -5.68 13.67
C ASN A 39 7.64 -5.08 14.85
N ALA A 40 8.98 -4.97 14.74
CA ALA A 40 9.80 -4.35 15.77
C ALA A 40 9.50 -2.84 15.90
N ALA A 41 9.27 -2.16 14.78
CA ALA A 41 8.85 -0.76 14.75
C ALA A 41 7.47 -0.57 15.39
N ALA A 42 6.48 -1.39 15.05
CA ALA A 42 5.13 -1.36 15.61
C ALA A 42 5.16 -1.55 17.14
N GLU A 43 5.92 -2.53 17.63
CA GLU A 43 6.12 -2.74 19.08
C GLU A 43 6.65 -1.48 19.75
N ARG A 44 7.73 -0.91 19.21
CA ARG A 44 8.39 0.25 19.83
C ARG A 44 7.53 1.51 19.74
N LEU A 45 7.03 1.85 18.55
CA LEU A 45 6.38 3.12 18.26
C LEU A 45 4.98 3.20 18.85
N PHE A 46 4.16 2.16 18.66
CA PHE A 46 2.83 2.14 19.27
C PHE A 46 2.91 1.91 20.78
N GLY A 47 3.96 1.22 21.28
CA GLY A 47 4.25 1.08 22.70
C GLY A 47 4.61 2.38 23.43
N LEU A 48 4.79 3.51 22.73
CA LEU A 48 4.92 4.84 23.34
C LEU A 48 3.58 5.45 23.78
N LEU A 49 2.47 4.91 23.27
CA LEU A 49 1.13 5.42 23.54
C LEU A 49 0.60 4.89 24.89
N PRO A 50 -0.42 5.55 25.47
CA PRO A 50 -1.25 4.96 26.52
C PRO A 50 -1.80 3.59 26.10
N GLU A 51 -2.03 2.70 27.07
CA GLU A 51 -2.40 1.29 26.84
C GLU A 51 -3.59 1.12 25.89
N ASP A 52 -4.65 1.91 26.08
CA ASP A 52 -5.86 1.89 25.24
C ASP A 52 -5.59 2.28 23.79
N GLN A 53 -4.70 3.27 23.57
CA GLN A 53 -4.32 3.72 22.24
C GLN A 53 -3.31 2.79 21.57
N MET A 54 -2.37 2.23 22.35
CA MET A 54 -1.42 1.24 21.86
C MET A 54 -2.17 0.03 21.31
N GLU A 55 -3.11 -0.54 22.08
CA GLU A 55 -3.91 -1.69 21.64
C GLU A 55 -4.67 -1.36 20.34
N GLU A 56 -5.39 -0.24 20.32
CA GLU A 56 -6.16 0.17 19.14
C GLU A 56 -5.28 0.36 17.89
N PHE A 57 -4.12 0.98 18.02
CA PHE A 57 -3.24 1.27 16.87
C PHE A 57 -2.57 0.00 16.36
N ARG A 58 -2.17 -0.90 17.26
CA ARG A 58 -1.61 -2.20 16.87
C ARG A 58 -2.65 -3.06 16.16
N GLU A 59 -3.89 -3.08 16.65
CA GLU A 59 -4.99 -3.78 16.00
C GLU A 59 -5.30 -3.20 14.61
N LEU A 60 -5.41 -1.88 14.49
CA LEU A 60 -5.68 -1.23 13.20
C LEU A 60 -4.55 -1.44 12.19
N TRP A 61 -3.30 -1.37 12.62
CA TRP A 61 -2.15 -1.66 11.76
C TRP A 61 -2.12 -3.12 11.32
N ALA A 62 -2.29 -4.07 12.24
CA ALA A 62 -2.35 -5.49 11.90
C ALA A 62 -3.53 -5.81 10.95
N GLU A 63 -4.69 -5.19 11.18
CA GLU A 63 -5.86 -5.32 10.31
C GLU A 63 -5.57 -4.84 8.87
N PHE A 64 -4.84 -3.73 8.72
CA PHE A 64 -4.39 -3.20 7.43
C PHE A 64 -3.45 -4.18 6.72
N GLU A 65 -2.41 -4.66 7.41
CA GLU A 65 -1.42 -5.59 6.86
C GLU A 65 -2.06 -6.90 6.37
N GLU A 66 -2.92 -7.48 7.21
CA GLU A 66 -3.64 -8.72 6.91
C GLU A 66 -4.74 -8.53 5.86
N ARG A 67 -5.20 -7.28 5.63
CA ARG A 67 -6.36 -6.95 4.79
C ARG A 67 -7.59 -7.79 5.17
N SER A 68 -7.82 -7.96 6.47
CA SER A 68 -8.78 -8.93 6.99
C SER A 68 -10.24 -8.43 6.96
N THR A 69 -10.46 -7.11 6.91
CA THR A 69 -11.80 -6.48 6.92
C THR A 69 -12.12 -5.75 5.62
N ALA A 70 -13.38 -5.32 5.45
CA ALA A 70 -13.78 -4.50 4.32
C ALA A 70 -13.08 -3.12 4.33
N GLU A 71 -12.90 -2.54 5.52
CA GLU A 71 -12.18 -1.29 5.75
C GLU A 71 -10.71 -1.42 5.32
N ALA A 72 -10.01 -2.49 5.74
CA ALA A 72 -8.62 -2.72 5.38
C ALA A 72 -8.42 -3.02 3.89
N LYS A 73 -9.30 -3.80 3.29
CA LYS A 73 -9.27 -4.05 1.84
C LYS A 73 -9.50 -2.77 1.04
N PHE A 74 -10.42 -1.92 1.49
CA PHE A 74 -10.66 -0.63 0.87
C PHE A 74 -9.47 0.33 1.07
N ALA A 75 -8.92 0.42 2.28
CA ALA A 75 -7.72 1.20 2.58
C ALA A 75 -6.53 0.79 1.70
N ALA A 76 -6.23 -0.50 1.63
CA ALA A 76 -5.21 -1.05 0.74
C ALA A 76 -5.49 -0.72 -0.73
N THR A 77 -6.75 -0.67 -1.16
CA THR A 77 -7.10 -0.27 -2.53
C THR A 77 -6.74 1.20 -2.81
N ILE A 78 -7.01 2.09 -1.85
CA ILE A 78 -6.66 3.51 -1.95
C ILE A 78 -5.13 3.71 -1.94
N ASP A 79 -4.44 3.02 -1.03
CA ASP A 79 -2.98 2.99 -0.96
C ASP A 79 -2.38 2.63 -2.34
N ARG A 80 -2.84 1.53 -2.95
CA ARG A 80 -2.36 1.08 -4.27
C ARG A 80 -2.66 2.03 -5.42
N LEU A 81 -3.81 2.69 -5.39
CA LEU A 81 -4.22 3.57 -6.47
C LEU A 81 -3.34 4.83 -6.54
N MET A 82 -2.84 5.34 -5.41
CA MET A 82 -2.05 6.58 -5.40
C MET A 82 -0.75 6.47 -6.22
N PRO A 83 0.14 5.49 -6.01
CA PRO A 83 1.35 5.33 -6.83
C PRO A 83 1.07 5.10 -8.32
N LEU A 84 -0.04 4.43 -8.67
CA LEU A 84 -0.47 4.26 -10.06
C LEU A 84 -0.79 5.60 -10.72
N LEU A 85 -1.61 6.42 -10.04
CA LEU A 85 -1.95 7.76 -10.51
C LEU A 85 -0.70 8.63 -10.65
N HIS A 86 0.18 8.61 -9.65
CA HIS A 86 1.42 9.38 -9.67
C HIS A 86 2.32 8.98 -10.84
N ASN A 87 2.54 7.69 -11.07
CA ASN A 87 3.34 7.23 -12.20
C ASN A 87 2.72 7.62 -13.54
N PHE A 88 1.41 7.42 -13.69
CA PHE A 88 0.72 7.80 -14.92
C PHE A 88 0.87 9.30 -15.24
N HIS A 89 0.67 10.17 -14.24
CA HIS A 89 0.75 11.63 -14.40
C HIS A 89 2.20 12.15 -14.49
N THR A 90 3.18 11.30 -14.23
CA THR A 90 4.62 11.60 -14.40
C THR A 90 5.23 10.84 -15.57
N GLU A 91 4.40 10.41 -16.52
CA GLU A 91 4.82 9.71 -17.75
C GLU A 91 5.67 8.46 -17.47
N GLY A 92 5.31 7.75 -16.39
CA GLY A 92 5.98 6.53 -15.97
C GLY A 92 7.38 6.72 -15.39
N ARG A 93 7.73 7.92 -14.89
CA ARG A 93 9.09 8.22 -14.38
C ARG A 93 9.63 7.11 -13.48
N SER A 94 8.94 6.78 -12.39
CA SER A 94 9.45 5.79 -11.43
C SER A 94 9.46 4.39 -12.02
N TRP A 95 8.45 4.01 -12.83
CA TRP A 95 8.45 2.71 -13.51
C TRP A 95 9.66 2.55 -14.44
N ARG A 96 9.94 3.55 -15.29
CA ARG A 96 11.05 3.54 -16.24
C ARG A 96 12.41 3.55 -15.54
N GLU A 97 12.59 4.40 -14.53
CA GLU A 97 13.83 4.49 -13.75
C GLU A 97 14.21 3.16 -13.09
N HIS A 98 13.21 2.37 -12.69
CA HIS A 98 13.42 1.09 -11.98
C HIS A 98 13.18 -0.14 -12.87
N GLY A 99 12.96 0.04 -14.18
CA GLY A 99 12.72 -1.07 -15.12
C GLY A 99 11.48 -1.91 -14.79
N ILE A 100 10.45 -1.29 -14.20
CA ILE A 100 9.20 -1.96 -13.83
C ILE A 100 8.39 -2.25 -15.09
N ARG A 101 7.81 -3.44 -15.12
CA ARG A 101 6.99 -3.95 -16.24
C ARG A 101 5.53 -4.12 -15.86
N VAL A 102 4.66 -4.14 -16.86
CA VAL A 102 3.20 -4.27 -16.72
C VAL A 102 2.77 -5.46 -15.88
N ASN A 103 3.49 -6.58 -15.95
CA ASN A 103 3.20 -7.77 -15.14
C ASN A 103 3.46 -7.54 -13.65
N HIS A 104 4.50 -6.77 -13.28
CA HIS A 104 4.76 -6.40 -11.89
C HIS A 104 3.67 -5.47 -11.37
N VAL A 105 3.32 -4.44 -12.15
CA VAL A 105 2.28 -3.46 -11.78
C VAL A 105 0.93 -4.15 -11.63
N SER A 106 0.52 -4.96 -12.61
CA SER A 106 -0.75 -5.69 -12.58
C SER A 106 -0.85 -6.65 -11.39
N ALA A 107 0.22 -7.44 -11.13
CA ALA A 107 0.24 -8.38 -10.01
C ALA A 107 0.16 -7.66 -8.65
N ARG A 108 0.91 -6.57 -8.47
CA ARG A 108 0.92 -5.77 -7.23
C ARG A 108 -0.46 -5.19 -6.89
N ASN A 109 -1.21 -4.79 -7.92
CA ASN A 109 -2.49 -4.12 -7.79
C ASN A 109 -3.71 -5.07 -7.78
N GLU A 110 -3.51 -6.37 -8.01
CA GLU A 110 -4.61 -7.35 -8.06
C GLU A 110 -5.47 -7.37 -6.79
N VAL A 111 -4.87 -7.06 -5.64
CA VAL A 111 -5.57 -6.97 -4.34
C VAL A 111 -6.73 -5.97 -4.33
N MET A 112 -6.71 -4.98 -5.23
CA MET A 112 -7.79 -3.98 -5.37
C MET A 112 -9.12 -4.62 -5.77
N LYS A 113 -9.10 -5.81 -6.42
CA LYS A 113 -10.31 -6.56 -6.78
C LYS A 113 -11.21 -6.83 -5.58
N GLU A 114 -10.61 -7.08 -4.41
CA GLU A 114 -11.32 -7.43 -3.19
C GLU A 114 -11.77 -6.21 -2.38
N GLY A 115 -11.14 -5.05 -2.56
CA GLY A 115 -11.44 -3.84 -1.80
C GLY A 115 -12.42 -2.89 -2.48
N ALA A 116 -12.27 -2.66 -3.80
CA ALA A 116 -13.24 -1.90 -4.57
C ALA A 116 -13.12 -2.22 -6.07
N ARG A 117 -14.01 -3.08 -6.57
CA ARG A 117 -14.02 -3.50 -7.97
C ARG A 117 -14.08 -2.35 -8.99
N PRO A 118 -14.88 -1.29 -8.83
CA PRO A 118 -14.86 -0.16 -9.76
C PRO A 118 -13.49 0.57 -9.81
N LEU A 119 -12.78 0.66 -8.68
CA LEU A 119 -11.45 1.26 -8.63
C LEU A 119 -10.40 0.35 -9.25
N TRP A 120 -10.54 -0.97 -9.10
CA TRP A 120 -9.71 -1.93 -9.81
C TRP A 120 -9.88 -1.83 -11.33
N GLU A 121 -11.12 -1.77 -11.82
CA GLU A 121 -11.40 -1.63 -13.25
C GLU A 121 -10.83 -0.31 -13.81
N PHE A 122 -10.95 0.78 -13.04
CA PHE A 122 -10.29 2.04 -13.36
C PHE A 122 -8.76 1.93 -13.38
N ALA A 123 -8.16 1.30 -12.37
CA ALA A 123 -6.71 1.10 -12.29
C ALA A 123 -6.19 0.29 -13.48
N MET A 124 -6.90 -0.76 -13.90
CA MET A 124 -6.55 -1.53 -15.10
C MET A 124 -6.63 -0.68 -16.37
N SER A 125 -7.67 0.14 -16.52
CA SER A 125 -7.74 1.06 -17.67
C SER A 125 -6.60 2.08 -17.70
N LEU A 126 -6.12 2.50 -16.52
CA LEU A 126 -4.97 3.40 -16.39
C LEU A 126 -3.65 2.71 -16.77
N ILE A 127 -3.50 1.43 -16.39
CA ILE A 127 -2.35 0.60 -16.76
C ILE A 127 -2.33 0.37 -18.27
N ASP A 128 -3.47 0.05 -18.89
CA ASP A 128 -3.56 -0.14 -20.33
C ASP A 128 -3.19 1.16 -21.09
N ASP A 129 -3.73 2.31 -20.67
CA ASP A 129 -3.38 3.61 -21.28
C ASP A 129 -1.90 3.99 -21.03
N ALA A 130 -1.31 3.60 -19.89
CA ALA A 130 0.11 3.78 -19.65
C ALA A 130 0.98 2.97 -20.65
N VAL A 131 0.55 1.76 -20.99
CA VAL A 131 1.25 0.92 -21.99
C VAL A 131 1.09 1.51 -23.40
N ASP A 132 -0.12 1.92 -23.78
CA ASP A 132 -0.39 2.54 -25.09
C ASP A 132 0.42 3.83 -25.30
N ARG A 133 0.72 4.56 -24.21
CA ARG A 133 1.55 5.78 -24.21
C ARG A 133 3.04 5.51 -23.97
N GLU A 134 3.45 4.25 -23.91
CA GLU A 134 4.82 3.80 -23.65
C GLU A 134 5.37 4.24 -22.27
N TYR A 135 4.51 4.66 -21.33
CA TYR A 135 4.91 5.01 -19.96
C TYR A 135 5.30 3.77 -19.15
N LEU A 136 4.77 2.61 -19.52
CA LEU A 136 4.99 1.32 -18.89
C LEU A 136 5.21 0.27 -19.98
N GLU A 137 6.21 -0.61 -19.79
CA GLU A 137 6.58 -1.67 -20.74
C GLU A 137 5.98 -3.04 -20.38
#